data_AF-A0A1X6MUE6-F1
#
_entry.id   AF-A0A1X6MUE6-F1
#
_cell.length_a   1.000
_cell.length_b   1.000
_cell.length_c   1.000
_cell.angle_alpha   90.00
_cell.angle_beta   90.00
_cell.angle_gamma   90.00
#
_symmetry.space_group_name_H-M   'P 1'
#
loop_
_entity.id
_entity.type
_entity.pdbx_description
1 polymer ?
#
loop_
_entity_poly.entity_id
_entity_poly.type
_entity_poly.pdbx_seq_one_letter_code
_entity_poly.pdbx_strand_id
1 'polypeptide(L)'
;PSPSSMVSHPPGPPSPISAIAAGQSSSTSRSRREKPRLQLAPDQPLTTQGKPRARVYVACVQWSASAVATGSGQDIKPLARIELPAEPSMKFAREIWWDVLLGHYAWSVEQSHGSATFLAPGARESANQQVTSDLRFFFRCSLHWLAFMNPSRLLRQLQDPAMRATLQPSYVWAALALATFFQSSDLESAQGARGRERALRMRDEAQSALEASLAARWIDNGLAQASWLLAFFETCAHPVHSTARVSAAMSTLDSVIRYLSLTTLDADDPRVTRFAQRPPVAGVTGPEPGNEGRTLQGASPQQSLLQSVQQRHPQDRCWCSFYTLERTSPNSVELVPGWSHTLAVTTLTDAEERREESRRLVWSSISLTANWTAYNAATLTPQINLPIIDPANYAILFPGESTWAAGGPAAKDSVWALSMRSLMLWHTCVHMRNDVNMNNALRAHLSRAVWQEICVIEDALDGHTCNIERTFLFFPRDFLFLSRLCIIDGLQRHALHAEIDKNVVRQKTEEWLRHHGTMARRIMNGLHTVTGQPSTSLSVRPFLTWWFIAQVSRMLNLWSNDGSLTIALQSIKSIFAPLEYLMALWPCDEANRRFQDLRKRVRAVCHAAGVRPPMP
;
A
#
# COMPACT_ATOMS: atom_id res chain seq x y z
N PRO A 1 19.06 47.42 -55.98
CA PRO A 1 20.21 47.36 -56.93
C PRO A 1 21.11 48.58 -56.73
N SER A 2 22.43 48.45 -56.98
CA SER A 2 23.47 49.50 -56.80
C SER A 2 24.12 49.55 -55.39
N PRO A 3 25.25 50.26 -55.17
CA PRO A 3 26.56 49.66 -54.83
C PRO A 3 27.28 50.30 -53.62
N SER A 4 28.51 49.84 -53.33
CA SER A 4 29.72 50.53 -52.84
C SER A 4 29.73 51.64 -51.76
N SER A 5 30.79 51.52 -50.95
CA SER A 5 31.72 52.54 -50.42
C SER A 5 31.39 53.42 -49.19
N MET A 6 32.44 53.47 -48.34
CA MET A 6 32.83 54.38 -47.25
C MET A 6 32.30 55.83 -47.33
N VAL A 7 32.20 56.51 -46.16
CA VAL A 7 32.91 57.76 -45.80
C VAL A 7 32.40 58.39 -44.47
N SER A 8 33.36 58.66 -43.57
CA SER A 8 33.55 59.68 -42.49
C SER A 8 32.44 60.33 -41.61
N HIS A 9 32.81 60.47 -40.31
CA HIS A 9 32.38 61.34 -39.18
C HIS A 9 32.33 62.88 -39.47
N PRO A 10 32.05 63.86 -38.53
CA PRO A 10 31.89 63.90 -37.02
C PRO A 10 30.74 64.88 -36.57
N PRO A 11 30.69 65.61 -35.41
CA PRO A 11 31.42 65.63 -34.10
C PRO A 11 30.50 65.59 -32.82
N GLY A 12 30.91 65.03 -31.66
CA GLY A 12 31.51 65.72 -30.48
C GLY A 12 30.46 66.12 -29.40
N PRO A 13 30.82 66.55 -28.17
CA PRO A 13 31.51 65.92 -27.02
C PRO A 13 30.63 66.05 -25.72
N PRO A 14 31.15 66.05 -24.45
CA PRO A 14 32.09 65.19 -23.75
C PRO A 14 31.47 64.55 -22.46
N SER A 15 32.13 63.51 -21.95
CA SER A 15 32.03 63.07 -20.54
C SER A 15 32.89 63.93 -19.61
N PRO A 16 32.57 63.96 -18.32
CA PRO A 16 33.55 63.63 -17.27
C PRO A 16 32.89 62.75 -16.18
N ILE A 17 33.52 61.91 -15.34
CA ILE A 17 34.89 61.64 -14.92
C ILE A 17 34.87 60.21 -14.33
N SER A 18 35.94 59.46 -14.54
CA SER A 18 36.19 58.14 -13.94
C SER A 18 36.74 58.26 -12.51
N ALA A 19 36.37 57.31 -11.64
CA ALA A 19 37.17 56.94 -10.47
C ALA A 19 37.10 55.41 -10.21
N ILE A 20 38.13 54.73 -10.73
CA ILE A 20 38.97 53.70 -10.08
C ILE A 20 38.29 52.47 -9.42
N ALA A 21 38.34 51.38 -10.19
CA ALA A 21 38.70 49.99 -9.88
C ALA A 21 38.70 49.44 -8.43
N ALA A 22 38.02 48.30 -8.25
CA ALA A 22 38.58 47.09 -7.62
C ALA A 22 37.72 45.83 -7.90
N GLY A 23 38.34 44.79 -8.47
CA GLY A 23 38.03 43.38 -8.17
C GLY A 23 36.85 42.70 -8.88
N GLN A 24 37.06 42.24 -10.12
CA GLN A 24 36.25 41.16 -10.70
C GLN A 24 36.69 39.81 -10.11
N SER A 25 35.77 39.10 -9.44
CA SER A 25 35.82 37.64 -9.30
C SER A 25 34.58 37.05 -9.96
N SER A 26 34.77 36.51 -11.15
CA SER A 26 33.78 35.76 -11.91
C SER A 26 33.41 34.45 -11.18
N SER A 27 32.22 34.38 -10.58
CA SER A 27 31.60 33.09 -10.23
C SER A 27 30.48 32.80 -11.23
N THR A 28 30.75 31.92 -12.18
CA THR A 28 29.76 31.31 -13.07
C THR A 28 28.67 30.65 -12.24
N SER A 29 27.47 31.25 -12.17
CA SER A 29 26.33 30.61 -11.56
C SER A 29 25.87 29.46 -12.45
N ARG A 30 26.11 28.23 -12.01
CA ARG A 30 25.45 27.06 -12.59
C ARG A 30 23.97 27.19 -12.28
N SER A 31 23.19 27.47 -13.31
CA SER A 31 21.73 27.37 -13.31
C SER A 31 21.29 26.07 -12.63
N ARG A 32 20.80 26.20 -11.40
CA ARG A 32 20.26 25.11 -10.59
C ARG A 32 18.96 24.68 -11.27
N ARG A 33 19.02 23.60 -12.05
CA ARG A 33 17.83 22.97 -12.66
C ARG A 33 16.80 22.71 -11.55
N GLU A 34 15.75 23.54 -11.49
CA GLU A 34 14.65 23.34 -10.53
C GLU A 34 13.98 22.01 -10.85
N LYS A 35 14.15 21.04 -9.96
CA LYS A 35 13.39 19.78 -10.01
C LYS A 35 11.96 20.03 -9.50
N PRO A 36 10.95 19.35 -10.09
CA PRO A 36 9.54 19.66 -9.88
C PRO A 36 9.14 19.57 -8.41
N ARG A 37 8.43 20.61 -7.93
CA ARG A 37 7.78 20.62 -6.62
C ARG A 37 6.54 19.72 -6.69
N LEU A 38 6.47 18.70 -5.84
CA LEU A 38 5.22 17.99 -5.58
C LEU A 38 4.27 18.95 -4.87
N GLN A 39 3.30 19.50 -5.61
CA GLN A 39 2.23 20.29 -5.00
C GLN A 39 1.23 19.34 -4.34
N LEU A 40 0.84 19.64 -3.09
CA LEU A 40 -0.30 18.99 -2.45
C LEU A 40 -1.58 19.39 -3.20
N ALA A 41 -2.52 18.47 -3.35
CA ALA A 41 -3.75 18.71 -4.08
C ALA A 41 -4.62 19.78 -3.36
N PRO A 42 -5.26 20.72 -4.09
CA PRO A 42 -6.05 21.80 -3.49
C PRO A 42 -7.32 21.33 -2.76
N ASP A 43 -7.71 20.06 -2.92
CA ASP A 43 -8.88 19.40 -2.33
C ASP A 43 -8.54 18.54 -1.10
N GLN A 44 -7.43 18.82 -0.40
CA GLN A 44 -7.06 18.05 0.78
C GLN A 44 -8.21 17.99 1.81
N PRO A 45 -8.55 16.80 2.31
CA PRO A 45 -9.59 16.66 3.32
C PRO A 45 -9.16 17.34 4.62
N LEU A 46 -10.12 17.95 5.31
CA LEU A 46 -9.92 18.62 6.60
C LEU A 46 -9.22 17.68 7.61
N THR A 47 -8.59 18.28 8.63
CA THR A 47 -8.09 17.52 9.79
C THR A 47 -9.26 16.79 10.47
N THR A 48 -8.95 15.84 11.37
CA THR A 48 -10.00 15.15 12.15
C THR A 48 -10.85 16.11 12.99
N GLN A 49 -10.37 17.34 13.22
CA GLN A 49 -11.06 18.44 13.90
C GLN A 49 -11.83 19.38 12.95
N GLY A 50 -11.96 19.04 11.66
CA GLY A 50 -12.67 19.87 10.69
C GLY A 50 -11.93 21.16 10.29
N LYS A 51 -10.62 21.27 10.54
CA LYS A 51 -9.83 22.45 10.17
C LYS A 51 -9.16 22.27 8.81
N PRO A 52 -9.03 23.33 7.98
CA PRO A 52 -8.24 23.26 6.76
C PRO A 52 -6.79 22.93 7.10
N ARG A 53 -6.15 22.10 6.28
CA ARG A 53 -4.73 21.75 6.45
C ARG A 53 -3.90 22.98 6.09
N ALA A 54 -3.34 23.63 7.11
CA ALA A 54 -2.28 24.60 6.92
C ALA A 54 -0.94 23.86 6.87
N ARG A 55 0.11 24.47 6.29
CA ARG A 55 1.48 23.98 6.47
C ARG A 55 1.86 24.14 7.94
N VAL A 56 1.54 23.13 8.75
CA VAL A 56 1.89 23.12 10.16
C VAL A 56 3.30 22.55 10.25
N TYR A 57 4.27 23.43 10.43
CA TYR A 57 5.60 23.03 10.86
C TYR A 57 5.45 22.36 12.23
N VAL A 58 5.90 21.10 12.31
CA VAL A 58 5.88 20.34 13.56
C VAL A 58 6.68 21.11 14.61
N ALA A 59 6.03 21.32 15.76
CA ALA A 59 6.53 21.93 16.99
C ALA A 59 6.83 23.45 16.93
N CYS A 60 5.82 24.28 17.24
CA CYS A 60 6.08 25.53 18.00
C CYS A 60 4.83 26.19 18.60
N VAL A 61 3.60 25.90 18.13
CA VAL A 61 2.43 26.70 18.54
C VAL A 61 1.78 26.23 19.85
N GLN A 62 1.79 24.94 20.17
CA GLN A 62 1.15 24.46 21.42
C GLN A 62 2.01 24.66 22.67
N TRP A 63 3.34 24.68 22.54
CA TRP A 63 4.23 24.87 23.69
C TRP A 63 4.39 26.35 24.09
N SER A 64 4.30 27.27 23.12
CA SER A 64 4.35 28.72 23.37
C SER A 64 3.08 29.24 24.04
N ALA A 65 1.91 28.64 23.81
CA ALA A 65 0.67 29.04 24.49
C ALA A 65 0.67 28.71 26.00
N SER A 66 1.29 27.60 26.41
CA SER A 66 1.41 27.24 27.83
C SER A 66 2.49 28.04 28.56
N ALA A 67 3.56 28.46 27.88
CA ALA A 67 4.64 29.25 28.50
C ALA A 67 4.22 30.71 28.80
N VAL A 68 3.23 31.25 28.08
CA VAL A 68 2.72 32.63 28.31
C VAL A 68 1.69 32.69 29.45
N ALA A 69 1.11 31.56 29.88
CA ALA A 69 0.10 31.53 30.92
C ALA A 69 0.65 31.42 32.36
N THR A 70 1.95 31.17 32.53
CA THR A 70 2.58 31.04 33.86
C THR A 70 3.84 31.92 33.94
N GLY A 71 3.64 33.22 33.97
CA GLY A 71 4.69 34.20 34.23
C GLY A 71 4.09 35.34 35.04
N SER A 72 4.22 35.25 36.37
CA SER A 72 3.94 36.34 37.30
C SER A 72 4.64 37.62 36.84
N GLY A 73 3.92 38.74 36.86
CA GLY A 73 4.40 40.03 36.40
C GLY A 73 5.74 40.41 37.00
N GLN A 74 6.74 40.55 36.14
CA GLN A 74 7.96 41.31 36.38
C GLN A 74 8.47 41.82 35.03
N ASP A 75 8.80 43.11 34.99
CA ASP A 75 9.31 43.85 33.85
C ASP A 75 10.52 43.17 33.18
N ILE A 76 10.31 42.60 31.99
CA ILE A 76 11.39 42.13 31.13
C ILE A 76 11.61 43.19 30.05
N LYS A 77 12.76 43.87 30.12
CA LYS A 77 13.29 44.74 29.04
C LYS A 77 13.22 43.98 27.70
N PRO A 78 12.88 44.65 26.58
CA PRO A 78 12.74 43.98 25.30
C PRO A 78 14.11 43.49 24.83
N LEU A 79 14.40 42.21 25.06
CA LEU A 79 15.46 41.49 24.37
C LEU A 79 15.17 41.60 22.88
N ALA A 80 16.18 42.06 22.13
CA ALA A 80 16.16 42.18 20.68
C ALA A 80 15.46 40.97 20.08
N ARG A 81 14.48 41.21 19.20
CA ARG A 81 13.84 40.17 18.39
C ARG A 81 14.94 39.36 17.73
N ILE A 82 15.23 38.20 18.29
CA ILE A 82 15.92 37.15 17.56
C ILE A 82 14.91 36.74 16.51
N GLU A 83 15.12 37.20 15.28
CA GLU A 83 14.41 36.71 14.11
C GLU A 83 14.79 35.23 13.96
N LEU A 84 14.06 34.36 14.66
CA LEU A 84 14.08 32.94 14.40
C LEU A 84 13.66 32.77 12.94
N PRO A 85 14.44 32.06 12.10
CA PRO A 85 14.00 31.78 10.75
C PRO A 85 12.62 31.14 10.81
N ALA A 86 11.72 31.55 9.92
CA ALA A 86 10.32 31.11 9.89
C ALA A 86 10.18 29.58 9.72
N GLU A 87 11.28 28.88 9.42
CA GLU A 87 11.35 27.43 9.29
C GLU A 87 12.36 26.85 10.30
N PRO A 88 11.93 25.98 11.23
CA PRO A 88 12.88 25.24 12.05
C PRO A 88 13.79 24.39 11.14
N SER A 89 15.09 24.38 11.44
CA SER A 89 16.03 23.59 10.64
C SER A 89 15.65 22.10 10.64
N MET A 90 15.88 21.39 9.54
CA MET A 90 15.67 19.93 9.48
C MET A 90 16.40 19.19 10.60
N LYS A 91 17.57 19.71 11.01
CA LYS A 91 18.35 19.16 12.12
C LYS A 91 17.58 19.24 13.43
N PHE A 92 16.99 20.40 13.73
CA PHE A 92 16.16 20.58 14.93
C PHE A 92 14.97 19.61 14.92
N ALA A 93 14.20 19.55 13.84
CA ALA A 93 13.05 18.63 13.73
C ALA A 93 13.43 17.15 13.96
N ARG A 94 14.61 16.73 13.47
CA ARG A 94 15.16 15.38 13.68
C ARG A 94 15.57 15.11 15.12
N GLU A 95 16.00 16.13 15.85
CA GLU A 95 16.44 16.00 17.25
C GLU A 95 15.24 15.95 18.21
N ILE A 96 14.17 16.70 17.94
CA ILE A 96 13.08 16.88 18.92
C ILE A 96 11.85 15.97 18.74
N TRP A 97 11.64 15.36 17.57
CA TRP A 97 10.38 14.66 17.28
C TRP A 97 10.12 13.49 18.24
N TRP A 98 11.16 12.83 18.70
CA TRP A 98 11.04 11.72 19.65
C TRP A 98 10.58 12.21 21.02
N ASP A 99 11.08 13.36 21.47
CA ASP A 99 10.67 13.95 22.75
C ASP A 99 9.22 14.42 22.69
N VAL A 100 8.80 14.96 21.54
CA VAL A 100 7.38 15.27 21.28
C VAL A 100 6.53 14.00 21.40
N LEU A 101 6.92 12.91 20.72
CA LEU A 101 6.22 11.63 20.81
C LEU A 101 6.11 11.12 22.25
N LEU A 102 7.20 11.13 23.00
CA LEU A 102 7.19 10.71 24.41
C LEU A 102 6.32 11.63 25.27
N GLY A 103 6.29 12.94 24.98
CA GLY A 103 5.37 13.90 25.57
C GLY A 103 3.91 13.52 25.40
N HIS A 104 3.51 13.13 24.19
CA HIS A 104 2.14 12.66 23.93
C HIS A 104 1.80 11.38 24.71
N TYR A 105 2.76 10.46 24.88
CA TYR A 105 2.55 9.23 25.64
C TYR A 105 2.47 9.49 27.15
N ALA A 106 3.31 10.36 27.69
CA ALA A 106 3.28 10.70 29.12
C ALA A 106 2.03 11.50 29.50
N TRP A 107 1.61 12.46 28.66
CA TRP A 107 0.40 13.24 28.92
C TRP A 107 -0.86 12.39 28.97
N SER A 108 -0.90 11.30 28.18
CA SER A 108 -1.99 10.32 28.23
C SER A 108 -2.06 9.57 29.57
N VAL A 109 -0.95 9.48 30.31
CA VAL A 109 -0.87 8.87 31.65
C VAL A 109 -1.22 9.88 32.74
N GLU A 110 -0.85 11.15 32.55
CA GLU A 110 -1.04 12.23 33.54
C GLU A 110 -2.46 12.82 33.54
N GLN A 111 -3.28 12.63 32.50
CA GLN A 111 -4.73 12.94 32.58
C GLN A 111 -5.45 12.17 33.69
N SER A 112 -4.88 11.06 34.16
CA SER A 112 -5.39 10.33 35.32
C SER A 112 -5.00 10.98 36.66
N HIS A 113 -3.99 11.87 36.70
CA HIS A 113 -3.38 12.37 37.93
C HIS A 113 -3.08 13.88 37.99
N GLY A 114 -3.50 14.68 37.00
CA GLY A 114 -3.72 16.12 37.16
C GLY A 114 -2.51 16.98 37.53
N SER A 115 -1.41 16.94 36.77
CA SER A 115 -0.44 18.04 36.63
C SER A 115 0.65 17.66 35.62
N ALA A 116 1.05 18.55 34.69
CA ALA A 116 2.37 18.47 34.05
C ALA A 116 2.79 19.74 33.30
N THR A 117 4.06 20.12 33.50
CA THR A 117 4.78 21.11 32.67
C THR A 117 6.13 20.60 32.16
N PHE A 118 6.68 19.48 32.65
CA PHE A 118 7.91 18.84 32.13
C PHE A 118 7.91 17.32 32.33
N LEU A 119 8.44 16.56 31.37
CA LEU A 119 8.59 15.09 31.44
C LEU A 119 9.62 14.70 32.52
N ALA A 120 9.16 14.22 33.68
CA ALA A 120 10.06 13.63 34.68
C ALA A 120 10.81 12.41 34.09
N PRO A 121 12.06 12.11 34.51
CA PRO A 121 12.83 10.98 33.97
C PRO A 121 12.10 9.62 34.04
N GLY A 122 11.32 9.38 35.10
CA GLY A 122 10.48 8.17 35.22
C GLY A 122 9.30 8.13 34.24
N ALA A 123 8.70 9.28 33.94
CA ALA A 123 7.62 9.38 32.94
C ALA A 123 8.15 9.14 31.52
N ARG A 124 9.37 9.59 31.22
CA ARG A 124 10.04 9.36 29.94
C ARG A 124 10.31 7.87 29.68
N GLU A 125 10.84 7.17 30.68
CA GLU A 125 11.13 5.73 30.56
C GLU A 125 9.84 4.91 30.40
N SER A 126 8.80 5.22 31.19
CA SER A 126 7.48 4.60 31.05
C SER A 126 6.87 4.84 29.65
N ALA A 127 6.93 6.07 29.14
CA ALA A 127 6.46 6.39 27.80
C ALA A 127 7.22 5.60 26.71
N ASN A 128 8.53 5.46 26.85
CA ASN A 128 9.36 4.68 25.92
C ASN A 128 8.99 3.19 25.91
N GLN A 129 8.77 2.62 27.10
CA GLN A 129 8.31 1.23 27.25
C GLN A 129 6.94 1.03 26.60
N GLN A 130 6.02 1.98 26.78
CA GLN A 130 4.70 1.91 26.16
C GLN A 130 4.76 2.03 24.63
N VAL A 131 5.56 2.95 24.08
CA VAL A 131 5.78 3.04 22.61
C VAL A 131 6.29 1.71 22.07
N THR A 132 7.28 1.11 22.73
CA THR A 132 7.84 -0.18 22.33
C THR A 132 6.80 -1.31 22.42
N SER A 133 5.96 -1.30 23.47
CA SER A 133 4.87 -2.25 23.66
C SER A 133 3.84 -2.16 22.53
N ASP A 134 3.40 -0.95 22.19
CA ASP A 134 2.42 -0.70 21.12
C ASP A 134 2.97 -1.14 19.76
N LEU A 135 4.24 -0.88 19.45
CA LEU A 135 4.87 -1.36 18.22
C LEU A 135 4.96 -2.89 18.17
N ARG A 136 5.29 -3.54 19.28
CA ARG A 136 5.28 -5.01 19.35
C ARG A 136 3.88 -5.57 19.16
N PHE A 137 2.87 -4.94 19.75
CA PHE A 137 1.47 -5.31 19.51
C PHE A 137 1.10 -5.17 18.03
N PHE A 138 1.46 -4.04 17.40
CA PHE A 138 1.24 -3.80 15.98
C PHE A 138 1.84 -4.91 15.12
N PHE A 139 3.10 -5.29 15.36
CA PHE A 139 3.74 -6.38 14.63
C PHE A 139 3.05 -7.73 14.86
N ARG A 140 2.67 -8.04 16.11
CA ARG A 140 1.98 -9.29 16.45
C ARG A 140 0.63 -9.44 15.75
N CYS A 141 -0.11 -8.34 15.66
CA CYS A 141 -1.40 -8.34 14.99
C CYS A 141 -1.31 -7.97 13.50
N SER A 142 -0.16 -7.63 12.93
CA SER A 142 -0.07 -7.27 11.51
C SER A 142 -0.33 -8.46 10.58
N LEU A 143 -0.84 -8.18 9.37
CA LEU A 143 -0.98 -9.18 8.30
C LEU A 143 0.19 -9.11 7.32
N HIS A 144 0.30 -10.12 6.45
CA HIS A 144 1.33 -10.23 5.43
C HIS A 144 1.49 -9.00 4.51
N TRP A 145 0.48 -8.14 4.34
CA TRP A 145 0.62 -6.88 3.60
C TRP A 145 1.64 -5.92 4.22
N LEU A 146 1.92 -6.05 5.51
CA LEU A 146 2.89 -5.24 6.25
C LEU A 146 4.30 -5.87 6.27
N ALA A 147 4.49 -7.03 5.64
CA ALA A 147 5.77 -7.76 5.63
C ALA A 147 6.87 -7.11 4.76
N PHE A 148 6.66 -5.85 4.34
CA PHE A 148 7.70 -4.97 3.81
C PHE A 148 8.54 -4.30 4.90
N MET A 149 8.04 -4.25 6.13
CA MET A 149 8.76 -3.65 7.26
C MET A 149 9.78 -4.65 7.82
N ASN A 150 10.91 -4.16 8.33
CA ASN A 150 11.79 -4.92 9.21
C ASN A 150 11.57 -4.50 10.68
N PRO A 151 10.86 -5.33 11.49
CA PRO A 151 10.58 -5.03 12.89
C PRO A 151 11.84 -4.93 13.74
N SER A 152 12.78 -5.86 13.57
CA SER A 152 14.01 -5.92 14.35
C SER A 152 14.88 -4.68 14.11
N ARG A 153 14.95 -4.22 12.86
CA ARG A 153 15.71 -3.01 12.51
C ARG A 153 15.03 -1.75 13.01
N LEU A 154 13.70 -1.62 12.86
CA LEU A 154 12.96 -0.47 13.38
C LEU A 154 13.16 -0.34 14.90
N LEU A 155 12.95 -1.42 15.65
CA LEU A 155 13.09 -1.41 17.11
C LEU A 155 14.53 -1.06 17.54
N ARG A 156 15.54 -1.58 16.84
CA ARG A 156 16.95 -1.24 17.09
C ARG A 156 17.25 0.23 16.80
N GLN A 157 16.77 0.76 15.68
CA GLN A 157 16.98 2.16 15.30
C GLN A 157 16.30 3.13 16.27
N LEU A 158 15.16 2.74 16.88
CA LEU A 158 14.51 3.55 17.91
C LEU A 158 15.32 3.61 19.21
N GLN A 159 16.01 2.53 19.58
CA GLN A 159 16.81 2.47 20.80
C GLN A 159 18.07 3.34 20.72
N ASP A 160 18.72 3.41 19.56
CA ASP A 160 19.92 4.22 19.34
C ASP A 160 19.57 5.67 18.93
N PRO A 161 19.90 6.70 19.75
CA PRO A 161 19.60 8.10 19.43
C PRO A 161 20.16 8.59 18.09
N ALA A 162 21.36 8.15 17.69
CA ALA A 162 21.98 8.58 16.44
C ALA A 162 21.24 7.99 15.24
N MET A 163 20.89 6.71 15.31
CA MET A 163 20.09 6.04 14.28
C MET A 163 18.66 6.58 14.24
N ARG A 164 18.07 6.90 15.39
CA ARG A 164 16.72 7.45 15.51
C ARG A 164 16.55 8.77 14.77
N ALA A 165 17.58 9.62 14.76
CA ALA A 165 17.58 10.88 14.00
C ALA A 165 17.46 10.68 12.47
N THR A 166 17.71 9.45 11.98
CA THR A 166 17.56 9.08 10.57
C THR A 166 16.19 8.47 10.23
N LEU A 167 15.37 8.14 11.24
CA LEU A 167 14.04 7.60 11.05
C LEU A 167 13.04 8.69 10.72
N GLN A 168 12.16 8.40 9.75
CA GLN A 168 11.04 9.27 9.42
C GLN A 168 10.04 9.31 10.58
N PRO A 169 9.76 10.49 11.18
CA PRO A 169 8.83 10.58 12.30
C PRO A 169 7.41 10.12 11.90
N SER A 170 6.99 10.43 10.68
CA SER A 170 5.70 10.02 10.12
C SER A 170 5.53 8.50 10.07
N TYR A 171 6.61 7.75 9.85
CA TYR A 171 6.58 6.28 9.83
C TYR A 171 6.25 5.71 11.20
N VAL A 172 6.88 6.23 12.25
CA VAL A 172 6.66 5.78 13.64
C VAL A 172 5.27 6.20 14.12
N TRP A 173 4.87 7.45 13.89
CA TRP A 173 3.53 7.92 14.23
C TRP A 173 2.43 7.14 13.53
N ALA A 174 2.59 6.82 12.24
CA ALA A 174 1.59 6.05 11.49
C ALA A 174 1.48 4.60 12.00
N ALA A 175 2.61 3.96 12.35
CA ALA A 175 2.61 2.64 12.95
C ALA A 175 1.90 2.63 14.31
N LEU A 176 2.15 3.64 15.16
CA LEU A 176 1.49 3.80 16.46
C LEU A 176 0.00 4.15 16.33
N ALA A 177 -0.38 4.92 15.32
CA ALA A 177 -1.79 5.20 15.02
C ALA A 177 -2.53 3.90 14.69
N LEU A 178 -1.97 3.04 13.85
CA LEU A 178 -2.53 1.71 13.55
C LEU A 178 -2.53 0.79 14.78
N ALA A 179 -1.44 0.77 15.55
CA ALA A 179 -1.32 0.00 16.78
C ALA A 179 -2.44 0.35 17.76
N THR A 180 -2.65 1.65 17.98
CA THR A 180 -3.69 2.19 18.86
C THR A 180 -5.06 1.85 18.28
N PHE A 181 -5.26 2.07 16.99
CA PHE A 181 -6.55 1.79 16.35
C PHE A 181 -6.95 0.32 16.47
N PHE A 182 -6.04 -0.62 16.23
CA PHE A 182 -6.31 -2.06 16.35
C PHE A 182 -6.60 -2.52 17.79
N GLN A 183 -6.23 -1.73 18.80
CA GLN A 183 -6.59 -1.96 20.21
C GLN A 183 -7.89 -1.26 20.61
N SER A 184 -8.62 -0.64 19.66
CA SER A 184 -9.74 0.28 19.96
C SER A 184 -11.09 -0.19 19.44
N SER A 185 -11.30 -1.50 19.34
CA SER A 185 -12.64 -2.06 19.11
C SER A 185 -13.58 -1.80 20.30
N ASP A 186 -14.88 -2.01 20.14
CA ASP A 186 -15.87 -1.97 21.22
C ASP A 186 -15.94 -3.25 22.07
N LEU A 187 -14.95 -4.14 21.98
CA LEU A 187 -14.76 -5.20 22.97
C LEU A 187 -14.49 -4.59 24.35
N GLU A 188 -15.02 -5.22 25.41
CA GLU A 188 -14.82 -4.75 26.80
C GLU A 188 -13.34 -4.68 27.21
N SER A 189 -12.50 -5.56 26.64
CA SER A 189 -11.06 -5.59 26.89
C SER A 189 -10.24 -4.59 26.06
N ALA A 190 -10.89 -3.82 25.17
CA ALA A 190 -10.25 -2.88 24.26
C ALA A 190 -10.42 -1.41 24.71
N GLN A 191 -9.74 -0.49 24.02
CA GLN A 191 -9.70 0.94 24.37
C GLN A 191 -10.95 1.73 23.92
N GLY A 192 -11.86 1.09 23.16
CA GLY A 192 -13.13 1.68 22.71
C GLY A 192 -12.99 3.04 22.03
N ALA A 193 -13.99 3.91 22.23
CA ALA A 193 -14.05 5.23 21.59
C ALA A 193 -12.85 6.14 21.90
N ARG A 194 -12.36 6.13 23.14
CA ARG A 194 -11.18 6.93 23.55
C ARG A 194 -9.93 6.51 22.79
N GLY A 195 -9.72 5.21 22.62
CA GLY A 195 -8.62 4.68 21.81
C GLY A 195 -8.74 5.08 20.33
N ARG A 196 -9.94 5.02 19.75
CA ARG A 196 -10.17 5.46 18.36
C ARG A 196 -9.85 6.93 18.17
N GLU A 197 -10.28 7.78 19.10
CA GLU A 197 -9.97 9.21 19.08
C GLU A 197 -8.46 9.47 19.21
N ARG A 198 -7.78 8.74 20.10
CA ARG A 198 -6.32 8.79 20.24
C ARG A 198 -5.62 8.37 18.95
N ALA A 199 -6.05 7.30 18.31
CA ALA A 199 -5.50 6.84 17.04
C ALA A 199 -5.65 7.89 15.93
N LEU A 200 -6.79 8.59 15.87
CA LEU A 200 -7.02 9.68 14.92
C LEU A 200 -6.07 10.86 15.15
N ARG A 201 -5.81 11.22 16.41
CA ARG A 201 -4.80 12.24 16.75
C ARG A 201 -3.41 11.82 16.29
N MET A 202 -2.98 10.59 16.59
CA MET A 202 -1.68 10.06 16.16
C MET A 202 -1.55 10.02 14.64
N ARG A 203 -2.63 9.69 13.94
CA ARG A 203 -2.68 9.73 12.47
C ARG A 203 -2.49 11.16 11.97
N ASP A 204 -3.12 12.17 12.59
CA ASP A 204 -2.95 13.56 12.19
C ASP A 204 -1.52 14.07 12.46
N GLU A 205 -0.87 13.63 13.54
CA GLU A 205 0.57 13.87 13.76
C GLU A 205 1.43 13.20 12.68
N ALA A 206 1.11 11.94 12.32
CA ALA A 206 1.80 11.22 11.26
C ALA A 206 1.70 11.94 9.90
N GLN A 207 0.51 12.41 9.55
CA GLN A 207 0.26 13.16 8.32
C GLN A 207 0.97 14.52 8.33
N SER A 208 0.98 15.22 9.47
CA SER A 208 1.70 16.50 9.61
C SER A 208 3.21 16.31 9.47
N ALA A 209 3.77 15.26 10.09
CA ALA A 209 5.17 14.90 9.94
C ALA A 209 5.52 14.48 8.49
N LEU A 210 4.61 13.83 7.79
CA LEU A 210 4.77 13.47 6.36
C LEU A 210 4.85 14.74 5.50
N GLU A 211 3.91 15.66 5.68
CA GLU A 211 3.85 16.94 4.96
C GLU A 211 5.07 17.82 5.27
N ALA A 212 5.52 17.86 6.52
CA ALA A 212 6.75 18.55 6.91
C ALA A 212 7.99 17.95 6.22
N SER A 213 8.07 16.62 6.12
CA SER A 213 9.17 15.94 5.44
C SER A 213 9.17 16.21 3.93
N LEU A 214 7.99 16.25 3.30
CA LEU A 214 7.84 16.67 1.90
C LEU A 214 8.27 18.12 1.68
N ALA A 215 7.84 19.03 2.55
CA ALA A 215 8.20 20.45 2.48
C ALA A 215 9.72 20.65 2.65
N ALA A 216 10.32 19.93 3.60
CA ALA A 216 11.75 19.94 3.86
C ALA A 216 12.58 19.14 2.84
N ARG A 217 11.93 18.44 1.89
CA ARG A 217 12.56 17.53 0.92
C ARG A 217 13.32 16.38 1.55
N TRP A 218 12.93 15.96 2.74
CA TRP A 218 13.39 14.72 3.36
C TRP A 218 12.56 13.55 2.82
N ILE A 219 12.85 13.14 1.57
CA ILE A 219 12.11 12.10 0.85
C ILE A 219 13.01 10.87 0.71
N ASP A 220 12.67 9.81 1.44
CA ASP A 220 13.36 8.52 1.44
C ASP A 220 12.36 7.35 1.53
N ASN A 221 12.87 6.12 1.58
CA ASN A 221 12.05 4.92 1.67
C ASN A 221 11.15 4.90 2.92
N GLY A 222 11.60 5.50 4.04
CA GLY A 222 10.79 5.60 5.26
C GLY A 222 9.56 6.48 5.04
N LEU A 223 9.66 7.52 4.20
CA LEU A 223 8.52 8.37 3.87
C LEU A 223 7.48 7.60 3.04
N ALA A 224 7.95 6.76 2.11
CA ALA A 224 7.08 5.88 1.33
C ALA A 224 6.38 4.84 2.22
N GLN A 225 7.10 4.24 3.17
CA GLN A 225 6.52 3.33 4.18
C GLN A 225 5.47 4.06 5.04
N ALA A 226 5.74 5.31 5.46
CA ALA A 226 4.78 6.13 6.20
C ALA A 226 3.52 6.44 5.39
N SER A 227 3.67 6.84 4.12
CA SER A 227 2.55 7.05 3.20
C SER A 227 1.70 5.79 3.03
N TRP A 228 2.33 4.61 3.00
CA TRP A 228 1.62 3.34 2.90
C TRP A 228 0.80 3.06 4.17
N LEU A 229 1.40 3.24 5.36
CA LEU A 229 0.69 3.05 6.63
C LEU A 229 -0.49 4.03 6.79
N LEU A 230 -0.33 5.27 6.35
CA LEU A 230 -1.41 6.27 6.32
C LEU A 230 -2.53 5.88 5.35
N ALA A 231 -2.19 5.44 4.14
CA ALA A 231 -3.18 4.94 3.18
C ALA A 231 -3.93 3.72 3.74
N PHE A 232 -3.22 2.77 4.34
CA PHE A 232 -3.82 1.62 4.97
C PHE A 232 -4.73 1.99 6.16
N PHE A 233 -4.32 2.97 6.98
CA PHE A 233 -5.17 3.51 8.05
C PHE A 233 -6.48 4.05 7.48
N GLU A 234 -6.44 4.85 6.41
CA GLU A 234 -7.66 5.37 5.78
C GLU A 234 -8.54 4.28 5.17
N THR A 235 -7.98 3.15 4.74
CA THR A 235 -8.79 2.00 4.31
C THR A 235 -9.50 1.27 5.45
N CYS A 236 -9.22 1.60 6.72
CA CYS A 236 -9.91 0.99 7.85
C CYS A 236 -11.24 1.70 8.16
N ALA A 237 -12.19 0.97 8.77
CA ALA A 237 -13.48 1.51 9.22
C ALA A 237 -13.34 2.35 10.50
N HIS A 238 -12.64 3.48 10.44
CA HIS A 238 -12.50 4.43 11.55
C HIS A 238 -13.63 5.48 11.57
N PRO A 239 -13.85 6.22 12.68
CA PRO A 239 -15.00 7.12 12.82
C PRO A 239 -15.13 8.19 11.73
N VAL A 240 -14.01 8.80 11.32
CA VAL A 240 -13.97 9.83 10.27
C VAL A 240 -13.64 9.29 8.87
N HIS A 241 -13.89 8.01 8.63
CA HIS A 241 -13.62 7.39 7.32
C HIS A 241 -14.42 8.13 6.24
N SER A 242 -13.76 8.38 5.11
CA SER A 242 -14.46 8.82 3.90
C SER A 242 -13.75 8.33 2.65
N THR A 243 -14.50 8.11 1.58
CA THR A 243 -13.93 7.77 0.27
C THR A 243 -12.93 8.83 -0.21
N ALA A 244 -13.18 10.12 0.05
CA ALA A 244 -12.28 11.21 -0.30
C ALA A 244 -10.91 11.10 0.41
N ARG A 245 -10.91 10.72 1.70
CA ARG A 245 -9.66 10.55 2.46
C ARG A 245 -8.84 9.35 1.98
N VAL A 246 -9.50 8.23 1.67
CA VAL A 246 -8.85 7.06 1.06
C VAL A 246 -8.19 7.46 -0.25
N SER A 247 -8.95 8.12 -1.14
CA SER A 247 -8.46 8.61 -2.43
C SER A 247 -7.25 9.53 -2.30
N ALA A 248 -7.29 10.52 -1.40
CA ALA A 248 -6.19 11.44 -1.17
C ALA A 248 -4.93 10.73 -0.64
N ALA A 249 -5.10 9.77 0.27
CA ALA A 249 -3.99 8.99 0.82
C ALA A 249 -3.36 8.07 -0.23
N MET A 250 -4.18 7.42 -1.08
CA MET A 250 -3.70 6.61 -2.20
C MET A 250 -2.93 7.44 -3.23
N SER A 251 -3.42 8.63 -3.59
CA SER A 251 -2.71 9.57 -4.48
C SER A 251 -1.37 10.04 -3.91
N THR A 252 -1.31 10.24 -2.59
CA THR A 252 -0.05 10.61 -1.90
C THR A 252 0.95 9.46 -1.95
N LEU A 253 0.50 8.23 -1.64
CA LEU A 253 1.33 7.02 -1.73
C LEU A 253 1.88 6.82 -3.14
N ASP A 254 1.02 6.87 -4.17
CA ASP A 254 1.43 6.76 -5.58
C ASP A 254 2.48 7.82 -5.95
N SER A 255 2.27 9.06 -5.53
CA SER A 255 3.19 10.16 -5.81
C SER A 255 4.57 9.97 -5.17
N VAL A 256 4.63 9.49 -3.93
CA VAL A 256 5.91 9.21 -3.24
C VAL A 256 6.63 8.02 -3.88
N ILE A 257 5.92 6.94 -4.19
CA ILE A 257 6.46 5.76 -4.89
C ILE A 257 7.08 6.15 -6.23
N ARG A 258 6.38 6.98 -7.03
CA ARG A 258 6.88 7.47 -8.31
C ARG A 258 8.07 8.41 -8.15
N TYR A 259 8.03 9.32 -7.20
CA TYR A 259 9.14 10.24 -6.96
C TYR A 259 10.45 9.48 -6.65
N LEU A 260 10.35 8.41 -5.88
CA LEU A 260 11.46 7.53 -5.56
C LEU A 260 11.77 6.48 -6.64
N SER A 261 10.99 6.42 -7.72
CA SER A 261 11.11 5.43 -8.80
C SER A 261 11.11 3.98 -8.30
N LEU A 262 10.29 3.69 -7.26
CA LEU A 262 10.34 2.37 -6.62
C LEU A 262 9.80 1.25 -7.53
N THR A 263 8.92 1.57 -8.49
CA THR A 263 8.36 0.57 -9.42
C THR A 263 9.36 0.09 -10.47
N THR A 264 10.51 0.78 -10.62
CA THR A 264 11.55 0.48 -11.61
C THR A 264 12.89 0.15 -10.96
N LEU A 265 12.89 -0.25 -9.68
CA LEU A 265 14.10 -0.56 -8.88
C LEU A 265 15.02 -1.60 -9.52
N ASP A 266 14.49 -2.48 -10.36
CA ASP A 266 15.23 -3.57 -10.97
C ASP A 266 15.25 -3.44 -12.51
N ALA A 267 15.03 -2.24 -13.05
CA ALA A 267 14.94 -2.03 -14.50
C ALA A 267 16.15 -2.57 -15.29
N ASP A 268 17.34 -2.58 -14.68
CA ASP A 268 18.57 -3.08 -15.29
C ASP A 268 18.81 -4.58 -15.08
N ASP A 269 17.98 -5.27 -14.29
CA ASP A 269 18.08 -6.72 -14.07
C ASP A 269 17.39 -7.49 -15.21
N PRO A 270 18.12 -8.38 -15.93
CA PRO A 270 17.57 -9.10 -17.08
C PRO A 270 16.45 -10.09 -16.73
N ARG A 271 16.26 -10.44 -15.46
CA ARG A 271 15.23 -11.38 -15.01
C ARG A 271 13.85 -10.72 -14.90
N VAL A 272 13.82 -9.39 -14.76
CA VAL A 272 12.61 -8.61 -14.55
C VAL A 272 11.62 -8.82 -15.68
N THR A 273 10.37 -9.10 -15.29
CA THR A 273 9.25 -9.09 -16.21
C THR A 273 8.85 -7.65 -16.50
N ARG A 274 8.83 -7.27 -17.78
CA ARG A 274 8.29 -5.99 -18.24
C ARG A 274 6.94 -6.23 -18.88
N PHE A 275 5.94 -5.50 -18.45
CA PHE A 275 4.59 -5.58 -19.02
C PHE A 275 4.49 -4.56 -20.16
N ALA A 276 4.08 -5.02 -21.34
CA ALA A 276 3.94 -4.14 -22.49
C ALA A 276 2.75 -3.17 -22.26
N GLN A 277 2.95 -1.86 -22.48
CA GLN A 277 1.85 -0.87 -22.47
C GLN A 277 0.81 -1.16 -23.56
N ARG A 278 1.25 -1.79 -24.66
CA ARG A 278 0.45 -2.18 -25.83
C ARG A 278 1.20 -3.31 -26.55
N PRO A 279 0.54 -4.33 -27.11
CA PRO A 279 1.20 -5.20 -28.09
C PRO A 279 1.66 -4.35 -29.29
N PRO A 280 2.78 -4.69 -29.95
CA PRO A 280 3.27 -3.93 -31.09
C PRO A 280 2.17 -3.82 -32.15
N VAL A 281 1.89 -2.59 -32.58
CA VAL A 281 1.03 -2.32 -33.73
C VAL A 281 1.71 -2.96 -34.94
N ALA A 282 1.08 -4.01 -35.48
CA ALA A 282 1.50 -4.62 -36.72
C ALA A 282 1.35 -3.62 -37.87
N GLY A 283 2.43 -2.90 -38.17
CA GLY A 283 2.67 -2.40 -39.52
C GLY A 283 3.03 -3.59 -40.38
N VAL A 284 2.05 -4.06 -41.16
CA VAL A 284 2.26 -5.03 -42.24
C VAL A 284 3.35 -4.48 -43.16
N THR A 285 4.52 -5.12 -43.13
CA THR A 285 5.36 -5.28 -44.30
C THR A 285 5.94 -6.70 -44.24
N GLY A 286 5.35 -7.60 -45.02
CA GLY A 286 6.08 -8.77 -45.53
C GLY A 286 7.18 -8.30 -46.50
N PRO A 287 8.15 -9.16 -46.90
CA PRO A 287 7.98 -10.55 -47.37
C PRO A 287 8.95 -11.54 -46.66
N GLU A 288 8.99 -12.86 -46.78
CA GLU A 288 8.32 -13.99 -47.44
C GLU A 288 8.87 -15.24 -46.70
N PRO A 289 8.32 -16.45 -46.90
CA PRO A 289 8.50 -17.63 -46.05
C PRO A 289 9.76 -18.44 -46.42
N GLY A 290 10.41 -19.04 -45.43
CA GLY A 290 11.50 -19.98 -45.68
C GLY A 290 12.10 -20.63 -44.43
N ASN A 291 11.86 -21.94 -44.31
CA ASN A 291 12.55 -22.97 -43.54
C ASN A 291 12.21 -23.23 -42.06
N GLU A 292 11.59 -24.40 -41.93
CA GLU A 292 11.41 -25.24 -40.76
C GLU A 292 12.73 -25.63 -40.07
N GLY A 293 12.65 -25.81 -38.74
CA GLY A 293 13.41 -26.82 -38.00
C GLY A 293 14.85 -26.50 -37.57
N ARG A 294 15.03 -26.14 -36.29
CA ARG A 294 16.07 -26.69 -35.38
C ARG A 294 16.00 -26.02 -33.99
N THR A 295 15.55 -26.73 -32.97
CA THR A 295 16.36 -27.44 -31.95
C THR A 295 17.29 -26.54 -31.14
N LEU A 296 17.03 -26.49 -29.83
CA LEU A 296 17.93 -26.13 -28.74
C LEU A 296 19.36 -26.65 -28.97
N GLN A 297 20.37 -25.78 -28.89
CA GLN A 297 21.65 -26.04 -28.21
C GLN A 297 22.57 -24.82 -28.30
N GLY A 298 23.02 -24.36 -27.13
CA GLY A 298 24.04 -23.32 -26.96
C GLY A 298 24.70 -23.49 -25.60
N ALA A 299 25.24 -24.68 -25.32
CA ALA A 299 26.08 -24.94 -24.17
C ALA A 299 27.45 -24.28 -24.39
N SER A 300 27.84 -23.36 -23.51
CA SER A 300 29.21 -22.85 -23.43
C SER A 300 30.00 -23.64 -22.36
N PRO A 301 31.25 -24.01 -22.61
CA PRO A 301 31.99 -24.96 -21.78
C PRO A 301 32.66 -24.28 -20.59
N GLN A 302 31.91 -24.09 -19.49
CA GLN A 302 32.46 -23.99 -18.13
C GLN A 302 31.68 -24.85 -17.12
N GLN A 303 30.96 -25.86 -17.60
CA GLN A 303 30.10 -26.76 -16.82
C GLN A 303 30.82 -27.86 -16.02
N SER A 304 32.06 -27.67 -15.57
CA SER A 304 32.84 -28.75 -14.94
C SER A 304 33.18 -28.58 -13.46
N LEU A 305 32.53 -27.68 -12.70
CA LEU A 305 32.75 -27.58 -11.23
C LEU A 305 31.49 -27.31 -10.36
N LEU A 306 30.27 -27.51 -10.87
CA LEU A 306 29.04 -27.35 -10.06
C LEU A 306 28.15 -28.60 -9.97
N GLN A 307 28.75 -29.78 -10.05
CA GLN A 307 28.08 -31.04 -9.68
C GLN A 307 28.27 -31.34 -8.20
N SER A 308 27.74 -30.53 -7.28
CA SER A 308 27.56 -30.97 -5.89
C SER A 308 26.65 -30.11 -5.00
N VAL A 309 25.56 -29.51 -5.50
CA VAL A 309 24.43 -29.09 -4.62
C VAL A 309 23.10 -29.22 -5.36
N GLN A 310 22.84 -30.39 -5.96
CA GLN A 310 21.45 -30.82 -6.12
C GLN A 310 20.99 -31.31 -4.75
N GLN A 311 20.52 -30.40 -3.89
CA GLN A 311 19.71 -30.81 -2.76
C GLN A 311 18.44 -31.45 -3.34
N ARG A 312 18.40 -32.78 -3.37
CA ARG A 312 17.15 -33.54 -3.57
C ARG A 312 16.23 -33.14 -2.41
N HIS A 313 15.39 -32.14 -2.63
CA HIS A 313 14.28 -31.89 -1.73
C HIS A 313 13.42 -33.16 -1.70
N PRO A 314 12.92 -33.58 -0.52
CA PRO A 314 12.01 -34.72 -0.43
C PRO A 314 10.87 -34.52 -1.43
N GLN A 315 10.61 -35.51 -2.28
CA GLN A 315 9.63 -35.43 -3.38
C GLN A 315 8.19 -35.13 -2.90
N ASP A 316 7.95 -35.15 -1.58
CA ASP A 316 6.62 -35.03 -0.96
C ASP A 316 6.22 -33.61 -0.55
N ARG A 317 7.10 -32.59 -0.65
CA ARG A 317 6.78 -31.22 -0.17
C ARG A 317 7.09 -30.15 -1.20
N CYS A 318 6.12 -29.25 -1.42
CA CYS A 318 6.31 -28.08 -2.26
C CYS A 318 7.49 -27.22 -1.77
N TRP A 319 8.35 -26.84 -2.71
CA TRP A 319 9.59 -26.14 -2.45
C TRP A 319 9.41 -24.75 -1.81
N CYS A 320 8.28 -24.07 -2.07
CA CYS A 320 8.00 -22.76 -1.47
C CYS A 320 8.02 -22.82 0.07
N SER A 321 7.63 -23.95 0.65
CA SER A 321 7.61 -24.12 2.10
C SER A 321 8.98 -23.97 2.76
N PHE A 322 10.09 -24.25 2.05
CA PHE A 322 11.44 -24.11 2.61
C PHE A 322 11.88 -22.65 2.78
N TYR A 323 11.28 -21.74 2.02
CA TYR A 323 11.66 -20.32 2.00
C TYR A 323 10.72 -19.45 2.83
N THR A 324 9.82 -20.04 3.61
CA THR A 324 8.95 -19.26 4.50
C THR A 324 9.75 -18.66 5.66
N LEU A 325 9.29 -17.52 6.17
CA LEU A 325 9.86 -16.85 7.33
C LEU A 325 9.94 -17.79 8.54
N GLU A 326 8.89 -18.60 8.75
CA GLU A 326 8.85 -19.57 9.83
C GLU A 326 9.96 -20.62 9.76
N ARG A 327 10.29 -21.09 8.56
CA ARG A 327 11.35 -22.09 8.38
C ARG A 327 12.74 -21.48 8.50
N THR A 328 12.93 -20.28 7.96
CA THR A 328 14.26 -19.68 7.84
C THR A 328 14.65 -18.85 9.06
N SER A 329 13.67 -18.27 9.75
CA SER A 329 13.89 -17.40 10.92
C SER A 329 12.79 -17.59 11.96
N PRO A 330 12.76 -18.73 12.68
CA PRO A 330 11.71 -19.05 13.65
C PRO A 330 11.53 -17.97 14.73
N ASN A 331 12.63 -17.39 15.22
CA ASN A 331 12.59 -16.34 16.25
C ASN A 331 11.85 -15.07 15.78
N SER A 332 11.84 -14.78 14.47
CA SER A 332 11.09 -13.64 13.93
C SER A 332 9.58 -13.85 14.01
N VAL A 333 9.11 -15.10 14.01
CA VAL A 333 7.67 -15.43 14.08
C VAL A 333 7.06 -15.03 15.43
N GLU A 334 7.83 -15.01 16.52
CA GLU A 334 7.32 -14.54 17.81
C GLU A 334 6.91 -13.06 17.80
N LEU A 335 7.61 -12.26 17.00
CA LEU A 335 7.34 -10.84 16.82
C LEU A 335 6.27 -10.58 15.75
N VAL A 336 6.28 -11.38 14.68
CA VAL A 336 5.38 -11.24 13.52
C VAL A 336 4.74 -12.58 13.11
N PRO A 337 3.88 -13.16 13.95
CA PRO A 337 3.31 -14.49 13.70
C PRO A 337 2.41 -14.51 12.46
N GLY A 338 1.76 -13.40 12.13
CA GLY A 338 0.98 -13.23 10.90
C GLY A 338 1.82 -13.31 9.61
N TRP A 339 3.15 -13.24 9.70
CA TRP A 339 4.06 -13.24 8.55
C TRP A 339 4.76 -14.59 8.36
N SER A 340 4.40 -15.62 9.13
CA SER A 340 5.06 -16.93 9.12
C SER A 340 5.25 -17.54 7.73
N HIS A 341 4.25 -17.39 6.85
CA HIS A 341 4.26 -17.94 5.49
C HIS A 341 4.68 -16.92 4.42
N THR A 342 5.14 -15.73 4.81
CA THR A 342 5.78 -14.79 3.90
C THR A 342 7.17 -15.29 3.54
N LEU A 343 7.69 -14.84 2.40
CA LEU A 343 9.05 -15.17 1.99
C LEU A 343 10.07 -14.64 3.01
N ALA A 344 10.99 -15.48 3.45
CA ALA A 344 12.11 -15.08 4.29
C ALA A 344 13.14 -14.25 3.54
N VAL A 345 13.82 -13.36 4.26
CA VAL A 345 15.02 -12.68 3.76
C VAL A 345 16.22 -13.46 4.30
N THR A 346 16.91 -14.22 3.45
CA THR A 346 17.81 -15.28 3.93
C THR A 346 19.26 -14.85 4.09
N THR A 347 19.75 -13.90 3.29
CA THR A 347 21.14 -13.41 3.35
C THR A 347 21.29 -12.16 2.48
N LEU A 348 21.12 -10.97 3.06
CA LEU A 348 21.29 -9.71 2.34
C LEU A 348 22.18 -8.79 3.18
N THR A 349 23.10 -8.09 2.52
CA THR A 349 23.76 -6.90 3.08
C THR A 349 22.70 -5.86 3.48
N ASP A 350 23.03 -4.90 4.35
CA ASP A 350 22.10 -3.81 4.72
C ASP A 350 21.51 -3.08 3.49
N ALA A 351 22.29 -2.94 2.42
CA ALA A 351 21.84 -2.30 1.18
C ALA A 351 20.83 -3.17 0.41
N GLU A 352 21.10 -4.46 0.30
CA GLU A 352 20.21 -5.41 -0.35
C GLU A 352 18.91 -5.61 0.44
N GLU A 353 19.00 -5.62 1.78
CA GLU A 353 17.82 -5.68 2.65
C GLU A 353 16.91 -4.48 2.41
N ARG A 354 17.45 -3.25 2.40
CA ARG A 354 16.67 -2.03 2.11
C ARG A 354 16.06 -2.07 0.70
N ARG A 355 16.79 -2.62 -0.27
CA ARG A 355 16.26 -2.81 -1.63
C ARG A 355 15.08 -3.79 -1.63
N GLU A 356 15.20 -4.90 -0.91
CA GLU A 356 14.15 -5.91 -0.76
C GLU A 356 12.90 -5.37 -0.04
N GLU A 357 13.06 -4.60 1.04
CA GLU A 357 11.92 -3.91 1.68
C GLU A 357 11.23 -2.93 0.72
N SER A 358 11.99 -2.27 -0.15
CA SER A 358 11.43 -1.36 -1.15
C SER A 358 10.62 -2.14 -2.20
N ARG A 359 11.09 -3.33 -2.63
CA ARG A 359 10.29 -4.22 -3.50
C ARG A 359 9.01 -4.67 -2.82
N ARG A 360 9.11 -5.12 -1.57
CA ARG A 360 7.95 -5.56 -0.79
C ARG A 360 6.96 -4.43 -0.58
N LEU A 361 7.42 -3.20 -0.35
CA LEU A 361 6.57 -2.02 -0.23
C LEU A 361 5.76 -1.79 -1.52
N VAL A 362 6.39 -1.92 -2.69
CA VAL A 362 5.71 -1.80 -3.99
C VAL A 362 4.65 -2.91 -4.15
N TRP A 363 5.00 -4.17 -3.89
CA TRP A 363 4.06 -5.30 -3.95
C TRP A 363 2.91 -5.19 -2.94
N SER A 364 3.18 -4.66 -1.74
CA SER A 364 2.15 -4.33 -0.74
C SER A 364 1.26 -3.17 -1.20
N SER A 365 1.81 -2.19 -1.93
CA SER A 365 1.05 -1.07 -2.49
C SER A 365 0.12 -1.54 -3.63
N ILE A 366 0.58 -2.48 -4.45
CA ILE A 366 -0.25 -3.16 -5.44
C ILE A 366 -1.40 -3.89 -4.75
N SER A 367 -1.12 -4.63 -3.69
CA SER A 367 -2.13 -5.35 -2.91
C SER A 367 -3.18 -4.40 -2.32
N LEU A 368 -2.75 -3.30 -1.72
CA LEU A 368 -3.64 -2.28 -1.16
C LEU A 368 -4.53 -1.66 -2.24
N THR A 369 -3.94 -1.27 -3.37
CA THR A 369 -4.65 -0.65 -4.49
C THR A 369 -5.60 -1.62 -5.19
N ALA A 370 -5.22 -2.89 -5.32
CA ALA A 370 -6.07 -3.92 -5.89
C ALA A 370 -7.33 -4.14 -5.02
N ASN A 371 -7.19 -4.18 -3.70
CA ASN A 371 -8.34 -4.29 -2.79
C ASN A 371 -9.26 -3.07 -2.87
N TRP A 372 -8.69 -1.87 -2.91
CA TRP A 372 -9.47 -0.64 -3.04
C TRP A 372 -10.22 -0.54 -4.38
N THR A 373 -9.54 -0.82 -5.49
CA THR A 373 -10.17 -0.82 -6.82
C THR A 373 -11.22 -1.94 -6.96
N ALA A 374 -10.97 -3.11 -6.37
CA ALA A 374 -11.94 -4.20 -6.32
C ALA A 374 -13.19 -3.84 -5.51
N TYR A 375 -13.02 -3.14 -4.39
CA TYR A 375 -14.14 -2.60 -3.61
C TYR A 375 -14.96 -1.63 -4.45
N ASN A 376 -14.31 -0.62 -5.04
CA ASN A 376 -14.96 0.38 -5.89
C ASN A 376 -15.73 -0.26 -7.06
N ALA A 377 -15.14 -1.28 -7.71
CA ALA A 377 -15.81 -2.00 -8.79
C ALA A 377 -17.06 -2.75 -8.32
N ALA A 378 -17.06 -3.31 -7.10
CA ALA A 378 -18.20 -4.03 -6.53
C ALA A 378 -19.36 -3.09 -6.13
N THR A 379 -19.03 -1.88 -5.66
CA THR A 379 -20.01 -0.88 -5.20
C THR A 379 -20.34 0.16 -6.27
N LEU A 380 -19.83 0.00 -7.49
CA LEU A 380 -20.00 0.95 -8.60
C LEU A 380 -19.48 2.36 -8.28
N THR A 381 -18.48 2.46 -7.40
CA THR A 381 -17.79 3.71 -7.10
C THR A 381 -16.81 4.04 -8.25
N PRO A 382 -16.73 5.29 -8.71
CA PRO A 382 -15.74 5.70 -9.70
C PRO A 382 -14.31 5.39 -9.27
N GLN A 383 -13.49 4.94 -10.23
CA GLN A 383 -12.07 4.70 -10.00
C GLN A 383 -11.27 5.98 -10.25
N ILE A 384 -10.15 6.13 -9.54
CA ILE A 384 -9.17 7.18 -9.83
C ILE A 384 -8.07 6.57 -10.67
N ASN A 385 -7.61 7.32 -11.67
CA ASN A 385 -6.46 6.92 -12.47
C ASN A 385 -5.18 7.15 -11.66
N LEU A 386 -4.56 6.08 -11.18
CA LEU A 386 -3.28 6.10 -10.48
C LEU A 386 -2.25 5.33 -11.30
N PRO A 387 -1.06 5.87 -11.56
CA PRO A 387 0.03 5.16 -12.23
C PRO A 387 0.38 3.80 -11.63
N ILE A 388 0.24 3.62 -10.32
CA ILE A 388 0.45 2.32 -9.65
C ILE A 388 -0.53 1.23 -10.11
N ILE A 389 -1.65 1.58 -10.74
CA ILE A 389 -2.63 0.63 -11.30
C ILE A 389 -2.19 0.17 -12.70
N ASP A 390 -1.31 0.89 -13.40
CA ASP A 390 -0.87 0.48 -14.73
C ASP A 390 0.31 -0.51 -14.63
N PRO A 391 0.12 -1.80 -15.00
CA PRO A 391 1.17 -2.81 -14.91
C PRO A 391 2.42 -2.46 -15.71
N ALA A 392 2.31 -1.61 -16.73
CA ALA A 392 3.44 -1.26 -17.55
C ALA A 392 4.40 -0.25 -16.91
N ASN A 393 4.04 0.33 -15.77
CA ASN A 393 4.94 1.16 -14.97
C ASN A 393 5.89 0.33 -14.09
N TYR A 394 5.88 -1.00 -14.22
CA TYR A 394 6.66 -1.91 -13.38
C TYR A 394 7.83 -2.53 -14.14
N ALA A 395 9.01 -2.39 -13.53
CA ALA A 395 10.23 -3.10 -13.85
C ALA A 395 10.90 -3.49 -12.53
N ILE A 396 10.27 -4.43 -11.83
CA ILE A 396 10.64 -4.90 -10.50
C ILE A 396 10.56 -6.42 -10.42
N LEU A 397 11.47 -7.03 -9.68
CA LEU A 397 11.50 -8.46 -9.46
C LEU A 397 10.29 -8.91 -8.63
N PHE A 398 9.66 -10.02 -9.02
CA PHE A 398 8.63 -10.67 -8.23
C PHE A 398 9.20 -11.18 -6.89
N PRO A 399 8.34 -11.36 -5.86
CA PRO A 399 8.78 -11.87 -4.57
C PRO A 399 9.57 -13.19 -4.72
N GLY A 400 10.83 -13.16 -4.28
CA GLY A 400 11.74 -14.31 -4.26
C GLY A 400 12.72 -14.40 -5.42
N GLU A 401 12.48 -13.69 -6.53
CA GLU A 401 13.42 -13.67 -7.65
C GLU A 401 14.78 -13.06 -7.28
N SER A 402 14.82 -12.17 -6.27
CA SER A 402 16.06 -11.61 -5.73
C SER A 402 16.86 -12.64 -4.92
N THR A 403 16.18 -13.53 -4.21
CA THR A 403 16.79 -14.51 -3.30
C THR A 403 17.27 -15.77 -4.02
N TRP A 404 16.58 -16.20 -5.08
CA TRP A 404 16.95 -17.40 -5.81
C TRP A 404 17.98 -17.09 -6.91
N ALA A 405 19.14 -17.76 -6.86
CA ALA A 405 20.10 -17.73 -7.96
C ALA A 405 19.39 -18.15 -9.26
N ALA A 406 19.81 -17.58 -10.41
CA ALA A 406 19.16 -17.65 -11.72
C ALA A 406 19.00 -19.06 -12.36
N GLY A 407 19.06 -20.14 -11.58
CA GLY A 407 18.88 -21.54 -12.02
C GLY A 407 18.00 -22.39 -11.09
N GLY A 408 17.29 -21.82 -10.13
CA GLY A 408 16.27 -22.55 -9.34
C GLY A 408 14.93 -22.73 -10.08
N PRO A 409 14.04 -23.64 -9.64
CA PRO A 409 12.71 -23.85 -10.23
C PRO A 409 12.00 -22.51 -10.46
N ALA A 410 11.31 -22.37 -11.61
CA ALA A 410 10.82 -21.11 -12.16
C ALA A 410 10.30 -20.15 -11.07
N ALA A 411 11.13 -19.17 -10.70
CA ALA A 411 10.86 -18.23 -9.60
C ALA A 411 9.49 -17.51 -9.73
N LYS A 412 9.07 -17.30 -10.98
CA LYS A 412 7.79 -16.69 -11.38
C LYS A 412 6.56 -17.55 -11.09
N ASP A 413 6.77 -18.84 -10.80
CA ASP A 413 5.73 -19.80 -10.45
C ASP A 413 5.74 -20.14 -8.95
N SER A 414 6.52 -19.41 -8.14
CA SER A 414 6.34 -19.46 -6.69
C SER A 414 4.96 -18.94 -6.30
N VAL A 415 4.40 -19.45 -5.19
CA VAL A 415 3.08 -19.02 -4.71
C VAL A 415 3.00 -17.49 -4.51
N TRP A 416 4.10 -16.85 -4.08
CA TRP A 416 4.15 -15.40 -3.88
C TRP A 416 4.21 -14.63 -5.20
N ALA A 417 4.95 -15.11 -6.20
CA ALA A 417 4.98 -14.51 -7.53
C ALA A 417 3.63 -14.66 -8.25
N LEU A 418 3.01 -15.85 -8.18
CA LEU A 418 1.66 -16.10 -8.70
C LEU A 418 0.62 -15.18 -8.05
N SER A 419 0.74 -14.97 -6.73
CA SER A 419 -0.12 -14.02 -6.01
C SER A 419 -0.03 -12.60 -6.58
N MET A 420 1.18 -12.11 -6.87
CA MET A 420 1.38 -10.79 -7.44
C MET A 420 0.93 -10.69 -8.89
N ARG A 421 1.13 -11.76 -9.69
CA ARG A 421 0.62 -11.86 -11.07
C ARG A 421 -0.91 -11.76 -11.12
N SER A 422 -1.63 -12.42 -10.21
CA SER A 422 -3.09 -12.31 -10.10
C SER A 422 -3.56 -10.87 -9.83
N LEU A 423 -2.83 -10.12 -9.00
CA LEU A 423 -3.15 -8.70 -8.74
C LEU A 423 -2.86 -7.81 -9.95
N MET A 424 -1.78 -8.07 -10.69
CA MET A 424 -1.45 -7.36 -11.93
C MET A 424 -2.50 -7.61 -13.03
N LEU A 425 -3.03 -8.82 -13.13
CA LEU A 425 -4.15 -9.12 -14.03
C LEU A 425 -5.40 -8.33 -13.69
N TRP A 426 -5.74 -8.25 -12.40
CA TRP A 426 -6.87 -7.43 -11.95
C TRP A 426 -6.70 -5.96 -12.35
N HIS A 427 -5.52 -5.40 -12.09
CA HIS A 427 -5.18 -4.03 -12.47
C HIS A 427 -5.23 -3.80 -13.99
N THR A 428 -4.77 -4.77 -14.79
CA THR A 428 -4.95 -4.77 -16.25
C THR A 428 -6.44 -4.67 -16.63
N CYS A 429 -7.30 -5.45 -15.97
CA CYS A 429 -8.74 -5.43 -16.22
C CYS A 429 -9.38 -4.10 -15.84
N VAL A 430 -9.00 -3.53 -14.69
CA VAL A 430 -9.47 -2.22 -14.23
C VAL A 430 -9.06 -1.12 -15.21
N HIS A 431 -7.80 -1.11 -15.63
CA HIS A 431 -7.29 -0.17 -16.62
C HIS A 431 -8.06 -0.28 -17.95
N MET A 432 -8.20 -1.51 -18.47
CA MET A 432 -8.99 -1.77 -19.69
C MET A 432 -10.45 -1.31 -19.57
N ARG A 433 -11.09 -1.50 -18.43
CA ARG A 433 -12.49 -1.10 -18.20
C ARG A 433 -12.65 0.42 -18.14
N ASN A 434 -11.65 1.14 -17.62
CA ASN A 434 -11.71 2.59 -17.46
C ASN A 434 -11.18 3.36 -18.69
N ASP A 435 -10.42 2.71 -19.57
CA ASP A 435 -9.96 3.32 -20.82
C ASP A 435 -11.09 3.41 -21.84
N VAL A 436 -11.68 4.61 -21.92
CA VAL A 436 -12.75 4.97 -22.87
C VAL A 436 -12.29 5.04 -24.32
N ASN A 437 -10.97 5.20 -24.55
CA ASN A 437 -10.40 5.34 -25.89
C ASN A 437 -9.89 4.01 -26.46
N MET A 438 -9.96 2.93 -25.67
CA MET A 438 -9.52 1.61 -26.11
C MET A 438 -10.46 1.04 -27.17
N ASN A 439 -9.91 0.81 -28.37
CA ASN A 439 -10.66 0.21 -29.47
C ASN A 439 -11.07 -1.25 -29.16
N ASN A 440 -12.14 -1.69 -29.83
CA ASN A 440 -12.74 -3.01 -29.59
C ASN A 440 -11.81 -4.19 -29.93
N ALA A 441 -10.97 -4.05 -30.95
CA ALA A 441 -10.04 -5.10 -31.37
C ALA A 441 -8.95 -5.36 -30.31
N LEU A 442 -8.35 -4.28 -29.79
CA LEU A 442 -7.38 -4.31 -28.70
C LEU A 442 -8.02 -4.85 -27.42
N ARG A 443 -9.25 -4.40 -27.09
CA ARG A 443 -10.01 -4.90 -25.94
C ARG A 443 -10.26 -6.40 -26.01
N ALA A 444 -10.65 -6.92 -27.17
CA ALA A 444 -10.85 -8.36 -27.38
C ALA A 444 -9.53 -9.15 -27.28
N HIS A 445 -8.45 -8.63 -27.87
CA HIS A 445 -7.12 -9.24 -27.78
C HIS A 445 -6.62 -9.32 -26.33
N LEU A 446 -6.67 -8.21 -25.59
CA LEU A 446 -6.27 -8.16 -24.18
C LEU A 446 -7.14 -9.07 -23.32
N SER A 447 -8.45 -9.12 -23.56
CA SER A 447 -9.36 -9.99 -22.82
C SER A 447 -9.01 -11.48 -23.01
N ARG A 448 -8.61 -11.90 -24.23
CA ARG A 448 -8.11 -13.26 -24.49
C ARG A 448 -6.78 -13.53 -23.80
N ALA A 449 -5.84 -12.60 -23.86
CA ALA A 449 -4.55 -12.73 -23.18
C ALA A 449 -4.71 -12.86 -21.66
N VAL A 450 -5.60 -12.04 -21.06
CA VAL A 450 -5.95 -12.13 -19.64
C VAL A 450 -6.58 -13.49 -19.33
N TRP A 451 -7.53 -13.98 -20.13
CA TRP A 451 -8.14 -15.30 -19.91
C TRP A 451 -7.11 -16.44 -19.92
N GLN A 452 -6.18 -16.41 -20.89
CA GLN A 452 -5.11 -17.40 -21.00
C GLN A 452 -4.18 -17.36 -19.79
N GLU A 453 -3.73 -16.18 -19.38
CA GLU A 453 -2.86 -16.02 -18.21
C GLU A 453 -3.57 -16.44 -16.92
N ILE A 454 -4.89 -16.19 -16.80
CA ILE A 454 -5.67 -16.70 -15.67
C ILE A 454 -5.60 -18.24 -15.60
N CYS A 455 -5.76 -18.94 -16.72
CA CYS A 455 -5.64 -20.40 -16.75
C CYS A 455 -4.24 -20.86 -16.35
N VAL A 456 -3.19 -20.23 -16.89
CA VAL A 456 -1.79 -20.55 -16.54
C VAL A 456 -1.52 -20.39 -15.04
N ILE A 457 -2.02 -19.30 -14.43
CA ILE A 457 -1.83 -19.07 -13.00
C ILE A 457 -2.64 -20.08 -12.17
N GLU A 458 -3.87 -20.42 -12.55
CA GLU A 458 -4.65 -21.44 -11.85
C GLU A 458 -3.99 -22.81 -11.89
N ASP A 459 -3.54 -23.26 -13.07
CA ASP A 459 -2.84 -24.54 -13.22
C ASP A 459 -1.55 -24.57 -12.39
N ALA A 460 -0.80 -23.46 -12.36
CA ALA A 460 0.39 -23.35 -11.54
C ALA A 460 0.06 -23.39 -10.04
N LEU A 461 -1.00 -22.70 -9.58
CA LEU A 461 -1.47 -22.74 -8.19
C LEU A 461 -1.95 -24.13 -7.79
N ASP A 462 -2.64 -24.86 -8.67
CA ASP A 462 -3.11 -26.22 -8.42
C ASP A 462 -1.95 -27.23 -8.30
N GLY A 463 -0.80 -26.94 -8.90
CA GLY A 463 0.45 -27.68 -8.70
C GLY A 463 1.10 -27.50 -7.32
N HIS A 464 0.68 -26.50 -6.52
CA HIS A 464 1.29 -26.22 -5.21
C HIS A 464 0.65 -27.03 -4.08
N THR A 465 1.47 -27.79 -3.33
CA THR A 465 1.05 -28.54 -2.14
C THR A 465 1.42 -27.86 -0.81
N CYS A 466 1.96 -26.64 -0.85
CA CYS A 466 2.46 -25.93 0.34
C CYS A 466 1.36 -25.35 1.24
N ASN A 467 0.12 -25.27 0.77
CA ASN A 467 -1.01 -24.62 1.45
C ASN A 467 -0.78 -23.14 1.83
N ILE A 468 0.25 -22.47 1.32
CA ILE A 468 0.55 -21.07 1.68
C ILE A 468 -0.59 -20.11 1.30
N GLU A 469 -1.32 -20.37 0.22
CA GLU A 469 -2.44 -19.52 -0.23
C GLU A 469 -3.50 -19.28 0.86
N ARG A 470 -3.77 -20.30 1.70
CA ARG A 470 -4.78 -20.21 2.76
C ARG A 470 -4.44 -19.13 3.78
N THR A 471 -3.16 -18.94 4.06
CA THR A 471 -2.64 -17.96 5.02
C THR A 471 -2.97 -16.53 4.58
N PHE A 472 -3.17 -16.34 3.28
CA PHE A 472 -3.55 -15.08 2.67
C PHE A 472 -5.03 -15.04 2.25
N LEU A 473 -5.88 -15.89 2.86
CA LEU A 473 -7.32 -16.01 2.55
C LEU A 473 -7.62 -16.33 1.09
N PHE A 474 -6.73 -17.06 0.41
CA PHE A 474 -6.89 -17.42 -1.00
C PHE A 474 -7.08 -16.21 -1.93
N PHE A 475 -6.58 -15.03 -1.56
CA PHE A 475 -6.76 -13.81 -2.37
C PHE A 475 -6.29 -13.95 -3.83
N PRO A 476 -5.24 -14.73 -4.19
CA PRO A 476 -4.87 -14.88 -5.59
C PRO A 476 -6.03 -15.43 -6.43
N ARG A 477 -6.71 -16.47 -5.92
CA ARG A 477 -7.86 -17.10 -6.59
C ARG A 477 -9.06 -16.17 -6.66
N ASP A 478 -9.26 -15.35 -5.62
CA ASP A 478 -10.28 -14.31 -5.65
C ASP A 478 -10.03 -13.34 -6.80
N PHE A 479 -8.82 -12.81 -6.94
CA PHE A 479 -8.51 -11.85 -8.00
C PHE A 479 -8.50 -12.46 -9.41
N LEU A 480 -8.19 -13.75 -9.56
CA LEU A 480 -8.39 -14.45 -10.84
C LEU A 480 -9.89 -14.51 -11.19
N PHE A 481 -10.75 -14.86 -10.25
CA PHE A 481 -12.20 -14.84 -10.46
C PHE A 481 -12.73 -13.43 -10.75
N LEU A 482 -12.31 -12.42 -9.99
CA LEU A 482 -12.71 -11.02 -10.24
C LEU A 482 -12.27 -10.53 -11.62
N SER A 483 -11.07 -10.92 -12.07
CA SER A 483 -10.56 -10.60 -13.40
C SER A 483 -11.44 -11.23 -14.49
N ARG A 484 -11.86 -12.51 -14.32
CA ARG A 484 -12.82 -13.15 -15.23
C ARG A 484 -14.14 -12.40 -15.33
N LEU A 485 -14.72 -12.02 -14.19
CA LEU A 485 -15.96 -11.25 -14.19
C LEU A 485 -15.79 -9.92 -14.92
N CYS A 486 -14.68 -9.22 -14.71
CA CYS A 486 -14.41 -7.94 -15.33
C CYS A 486 -14.28 -8.04 -16.86
N ILE A 487 -13.59 -9.06 -17.38
CA ILE A 487 -13.46 -9.25 -18.83
C ILE A 487 -14.77 -9.68 -19.49
N ILE A 488 -15.55 -10.55 -18.85
CA ILE A 488 -16.85 -11.00 -19.37
C ILE A 488 -17.84 -9.83 -19.47
N ASP A 489 -17.98 -9.06 -18.39
CA ASP A 489 -18.82 -7.86 -18.37
C ASP A 489 -18.32 -6.82 -19.40
N GLY A 490 -17.00 -6.64 -19.54
CA GLY A 490 -16.42 -5.78 -20.58
C GLY A 490 -16.76 -6.21 -22.00
N LEU A 491 -16.65 -7.50 -22.32
CA LEU A 491 -16.98 -8.05 -23.65
C LEU A 491 -18.47 -7.93 -23.97
N GLN A 492 -19.33 -8.23 -22.99
CA GLN A 492 -20.78 -8.12 -23.13
C GLN A 492 -21.22 -6.68 -23.43
N ARG A 493 -20.69 -5.69 -22.69
CA ARG A 493 -21.02 -4.27 -22.92
C ARG A 493 -20.66 -3.76 -24.32
N HIS A 494 -19.63 -4.33 -24.93
CA HIS A 494 -19.17 -3.91 -26.26
C HIS A 494 -19.67 -4.85 -27.38
N ALA A 495 -20.61 -5.76 -27.07
CA ALA A 495 -21.14 -6.76 -27.99
C ALA A 495 -20.07 -7.60 -28.70
N LEU A 496 -18.92 -7.80 -28.04
CA LEU A 496 -17.80 -8.56 -28.60
C LEU A 496 -18.08 -10.05 -28.41
N HIS A 497 -18.14 -10.77 -29.52
CA HIS A 497 -18.30 -12.22 -29.52
C HIS A 497 -16.95 -12.85 -29.18
N ALA A 498 -16.85 -13.39 -27.98
CA ALA A 498 -15.77 -14.29 -27.60
C ALA A 498 -16.37 -15.69 -27.42
N GLU A 499 -15.64 -16.72 -27.84
CA GLU A 499 -15.94 -18.14 -27.56
C GLU A 499 -15.72 -18.46 -26.06
N ILE A 500 -16.34 -17.68 -25.17
CA ILE A 500 -16.33 -17.96 -23.74
C ILE A 500 -17.48 -18.93 -23.47
N ASP A 501 -17.13 -20.15 -23.08
CA ASP A 501 -18.12 -21.14 -22.68
C ASP A 501 -18.87 -20.67 -21.43
N LYS A 502 -20.17 -20.37 -21.60
CA LYS A 502 -21.05 -19.93 -20.52
C LYS A 502 -21.16 -20.98 -19.41
N ASN A 503 -21.03 -22.27 -19.72
CA ASN A 503 -21.07 -23.33 -18.73
C ASN A 503 -19.83 -23.28 -17.82
N VAL A 504 -18.65 -23.04 -18.39
CA VAL A 504 -17.40 -22.87 -17.62
C VAL A 504 -17.50 -21.65 -16.70
N VAL A 505 -18.02 -20.53 -17.21
CA VAL A 505 -18.23 -19.32 -16.40
C VAL A 505 -19.19 -19.59 -15.23
N ARG A 506 -20.31 -20.28 -15.51
CA ARG A 506 -21.27 -20.65 -14.48
C ARG A 506 -20.62 -21.55 -13.43
N GLN A 507 -19.91 -22.59 -13.85
CA GLN A 507 -19.23 -23.52 -12.96
C GLN A 507 -18.25 -22.79 -12.04
N LYS A 508 -17.35 -21.96 -12.59
CA LYS A 508 -16.39 -21.16 -11.81
C LYS A 508 -17.09 -20.19 -10.85
N THR A 509 -18.24 -19.66 -11.24
CA THR A 509 -19.08 -18.82 -10.37
C THR A 509 -19.64 -19.62 -9.19
N GLU A 510 -20.20 -20.81 -9.42
CA GLU A 510 -20.71 -21.68 -8.36
C GLU A 510 -19.60 -22.17 -7.41
N GLU A 511 -18.42 -22.50 -7.95
CA GLU A 511 -17.23 -22.85 -7.17
C GLU A 511 -16.80 -21.71 -6.25
N TRP A 512 -16.68 -20.50 -6.81
CA TRP A 512 -16.31 -19.30 -6.06
C TRP A 512 -17.32 -18.97 -4.94
N LEU A 513 -18.62 -19.09 -5.24
CA LEU A 513 -19.70 -18.88 -4.27
C LEU A 513 -19.64 -19.92 -3.14
N ARG A 514 -19.44 -21.20 -3.48
CA ARG A 514 -19.33 -22.30 -2.49
C ARG A 514 -18.10 -22.11 -1.59
N HIS A 515 -16.97 -21.72 -2.18
CA HIS A 515 -15.73 -21.43 -1.45
C HIS A 515 -15.96 -20.31 -0.43
N HIS A 516 -16.50 -19.18 -0.86
CA HIS A 516 -16.76 -18.03 0.02
C HIS A 516 -17.76 -18.34 1.13
N GLY A 517 -18.85 -19.05 0.80
CA GLY A 517 -19.83 -19.46 1.81
C GLY A 517 -19.19 -20.36 2.89
N THR A 518 -18.34 -21.30 2.47
CA THR A 518 -17.62 -22.19 3.39
C THR A 518 -16.57 -21.44 4.22
N MET A 519 -15.81 -20.55 3.59
CA MET A 519 -14.82 -19.72 4.25
C MET A 519 -15.48 -18.83 5.32
N ALA A 520 -16.58 -18.15 4.99
CA ALA A 520 -17.27 -17.26 5.92
C ALA A 520 -17.81 -17.99 7.16
N ARG A 521 -18.39 -19.19 6.99
CA ARG A 521 -18.81 -20.04 8.12
C ARG A 521 -17.64 -20.43 9.02
N ARG A 522 -16.48 -20.76 8.42
CA ARG A 522 -15.27 -21.10 9.18
C ARG A 522 -14.71 -19.89 9.93
N ILE A 523 -14.68 -18.71 9.32
CA ILE A 523 -14.23 -17.46 9.96
C ILE A 523 -14.97 -17.21 11.28
N MET A 524 -16.26 -17.52 11.37
CA MET A 524 -17.04 -17.38 12.61
C MET A 524 -16.60 -18.33 13.73
N ASN A 525 -15.98 -19.46 13.41
CA ASN A 525 -15.35 -20.34 14.40
C ASN A 525 -13.94 -19.87 14.79
N GLY A 526 -13.46 -18.78 14.19
CA GLY A 526 -12.12 -18.22 14.37
C GLY A 526 -11.39 -18.08 13.04
N LEU A 527 -10.70 -16.95 12.83
CA LEU A 527 -9.97 -16.66 11.60
C LEU A 527 -8.85 -17.70 11.34
N HIS A 528 -8.23 -18.20 12.40
CA HIS A 528 -7.23 -19.27 12.35
C HIS A 528 -7.73 -20.56 11.69
N THR A 529 -9.04 -20.84 11.70
CA THR A 529 -9.60 -22.05 11.06
C THR A 529 -9.47 -22.02 9.53
N VAL A 530 -9.41 -20.82 8.95
CA VAL A 530 -9.17 -20.60 7.51
C VAL A 530 -7.70 -20.39 7.24
N THR A 531 -7.05 -19.48 7.97
CA THR A 531 -5.65 -19.09 7.70
C THR A 531 -4.65 -20.15 8.14
N GLY A 532 -5.01 -21.02 9.08
CA GLY A 532 -4.09 -21.93 9.76
C GLY A 532 -3.16 -21.21 10.76
N GLN A 533 -3.34 -19.92 11.00
CA GLN A 533 -2.46 -19.13 11.88
C GLN A 533 -3.13 -18.89 13.24
N PRO A 534 -2.61 -19.47 14.34
CA PRO A 534 -3.28 -19.49 15.65
C PRO A 534 -3.43 -18.09 16.27
N SER A 535 -2.52 -17.15 15.97
CA SER A 535 -2.55 -15.79 16.51
C SER A 535 -3.51 -14.83 15.76
N THR A 536 -4.23 -15.32 14.75
CA THR A 536 -5.11 -14.46 13.93
C THR A 536 -6.52 -14.38 14.51
N SER A 537 -6.96 -13.16 14.80
CA SER A 537 -8.33 -12.85 15.20
C SER A 537 -8.98 -11.91 14.21
N LEU A 538 -10.28 -12.10 13.97
CA LEU A 538 -11.10 -11.19 13.18
C LEU A 538 -11.34 -9.85 13.90
N SER A 539 -11.38 -9.85 15.23
CA SER A 539 -11.71 -8.65 16.02
C SER A 539 -10.76 -7.48 15.79
N VAL A 540 -9.50 -7.74 15.46
CA VAL A 540 -8.44 -6.74 15.20
C VAL A 540 -8.24 -6.45 13.70
N ARG A 541 -9.30 -6.64 12.89
CA ARG A 541 -9.25 -6.54 11.42
C ARG A 541 -10.32 -5.59 10.85
N PRO A 542 -10.36 -4.32 11.29
CA PRO A 542 -11.39 -3.35 10.86
C PRO A 542 -11.42 -3.07 9.36
N PHE A 543 -10.32 -3.31 8.64
CA PHE A 543 -10.26 -3.15 7.18
C PHE A 543 -11.03 -4.26 6.42
N LEU A 544 -11.27 -5.43 7.02
CA LEU A 544 -12.02 -6.52 6.37
C LEU A 544 -13.51 -6.19 6.21
N THR A 545 -14.03 -5.20 6.93
CA THR A 545 -15.42 -4.70 6.77
C THR A 545 -15.74 -4.39 5.31
N TRP A 546 -14.83 -3.68 4.63
CA TRP A 546 -15.01 -3.28 3.23
C TRP A 546 -14.94 -4.48 2.29
N TRP A 547 -14.04 -5.43 2.57
CA TRP A 547 -13.94 -6.67 1.81
C TRP A 547 -15.25 -7.45 1.86
N PHE A 548 -15.83 -7.65 3.05
CA PHE A 548 -17.12 -8.33 3.19
C PHE A 548 -18.28 -7.58 2.50
N ILE A 549 -18.36 -6.25 2.62
CA ILE A 549 -19.34 -5.42 1.90
C ILE A 549 -19.22 -5.64 0.38
N ALA A 550 -17.99 -5.67 -0.14
CA ALA A 550 -17.74 -5.91 -1.56
C ALA A 550 -18.16 -7.32 -1.98
N GLN A 551 -17.88 -8.35 -1.16
CA GLN A 551 -18.30 -9.71 -1.48
C GLN A 551 -19.82 -9.87 -1.55
N VAL A 552 -20.56 -9.35 -0.57
CA VAL A 552 -22.03 -9.37 -0.62
C VAL A 552 -22.53 -8.62 -1.86
N SER A 553 -21.98 -7.45 -2.16
CA SER A 553 -22.39 -6.65 -3.32
C SER A 553 -22.18 -7.40 -4.64
N ARG A 554 -21.05 -8.11 -4.79
CA ARG A 554 -20.78 -8.96 -5.97
C ARG A 554 -21.76 -10.12 -6.06
N MET A 555 -22.01 -10.82 -4.96
CA MET A 555 -22.94 -11.95 -4.94
C MET A 555 -24.37 -11.53 -5.27
N LEU A 556 -24.79 -10.34 -4.80
CA LEU A 556 -26.07 -9.76 -5.20
C LEU A 556 -26.12 -9.48 -6.70
N ASN A 557 -25.08 -8.86 -7.26
CA ASN A 557 -25.03 -8.59 -8.70
C ASN A 557 -25.04 -9.89 -9.53
N LEU A 558 -24.33 -10.94 -9.09
CA LEU A 558 -24.36 -12.26 -9.74
C LEU A 558 -25.78 -12.84 -9.77
N TRP A 559 -26.50 -12.80 -8.65
CA TRP A 559 -27.89 -13.28 -8.60
C TRP A 559 -28.84 -12.38 -9.42
N SER A 560 -28.66 -11.06 -9.39
CA SER A 560 -29.48 -10.14 -10.19
C SER A 560 -29.31 -10.37 -11.70
N ASN A 561 -28.12 -10.79 -12.13
CA ASN A 561 -27.86 -11.14 -13.53
C ASN A 561 -28.40 -12.54 -13.89
N ASP A 562 -28.41 -13.47 -12.93
CA ASP A 562 -28.95 -14.82 -13.10
C ASP A 562 -29.65 -15.30 -11.82
N GLY A 563 -30.99 -15.16 -11.81
CA GLY A 563 -31.83 -15.54 -10.68
C GLY A 563 -31.80 -17.02 -10.32
N SER A 564 -31.30 -17.90 -11.21
CA SER A 564 -31.13 -19.33 -10.94
C SER A 564 -29.96 -19.63 -9.99
N LEU A 565 -29.02 -18.68 -9.80
CA LEU A 565 -27.87 -18.81 -8.89
C LEU A 565 -28.28 -18.66 -7.41
N THR A 566 -29.18 -19.51 -6.95
CA THR A 566 -29.69 -19.49 -5.56
C THR A 566 -28.59 -19.71 -4.51
N ILE A 567 -27.49 -20.38 -4.89
CA ILE A 567 -26.28 -20.51 -4.06
C ILE A 567 -25.67 -19.15 -3.68
N ALA A 568 -25.83 -18.11 -4.50
CA ALA A 568 -25.38 -16.76 -4.17
C ALA A 568 -26.07 -16.22 -2.90
N LEU A 569 -27.38 -16.47 -2.76
CA LEU A 569 -28.14 -16.06 -1.58
C LEU A 569 -27.72 -16.84 -0.32
N GLN A 570 -27.35 -18.12 -0.48
CA GLN A 570 -26.82 -18.93 0.63
C GLN A 570 -25.44 -18.44 1.09
N SER A 571 -24.57 -18.07 0.14
CA SER A 571 -23.25 -17.51 0.43
C SER A 571 -23.34 -16.12 1.07
N ILE A 572 -24.27 -15.26 0.60
CA ILE A 572 -24.55 -13.96 1.23
C ILE A 572 -24.89 -14.12 2.71
N LYS A 573 -25.79 -15.05 3.06
CA LYS A 573 -26.14 -15.31 4.47
C LYS A 573 -24.93 -15.71 5.31
N SER A 574 -24.06 -16.54 4.74
CA SER A 574 -22.85 -17.00 5.44
C SER A 574 -21.86 -15.85 5.69
N ILE A 575 -21.75 -14.91 4.75
CA ILE A 575 -20.89 -13.72 4.84
C ILE A 575 -21.47 -12.64 5.75
N PHE A 576 -22.80 -12.57 5.87
CA PHE A 576 -23.44 -11.54 6.68
C PHE A 576 -23.04 -11.59 8.15
N ALA A 577 -22.91 -12.79 8.73
CA ALA A 577 -22.51 -12.96 10.12
C ALA A 577 -21.14 -12.33 10.49
N PRO A 578 -20.02 -12.62 9.79
CA PRO A 578 -18.75 -11.97 10.09
C PRO A 578 -18.74 -10.47 9.77
N LEU A 579 -19.56 -10.02 8.80
CA LEU A 579 -19.75 -8.59 8.53
C LEU A 579 -20.46 -7.89 9.70
N GLU A 580 -21.58 -8.45 10.18
CA GLU A 580 -22.32 -7.92 11.34
C GLU A 580 -21.45 -7.87 12.60
N TYR A 581 -20.66 -8.91 12.83
CA TYR A 581 -19.68 -8.94 13.90
C TYR A 581 -18.69 -7.76 13.82
N LEU A 582 -18.08 -7.53 12.65
CA LEU A 582 -17.16 -6.40 12.47
C LEU A 582 -17.86 -5.03 12.57
N MET A 583 -19.08 -4.91 12.03
CA MET A 583 -19.88 -3.69 12.12
C MET A 583 -20.23 -3.33 13.57
N ALA A 584 -20.46 -4.33 14.42
CA ALA A 584 -20.72 -4.12 15.84
C ALA A 584 -19.44 -3.72 16.62
N LEU A 585 -18.29 -4.26 16.24
CA LEU A 585 -17.01 -3.97 16.92
C LEU A 585 -16.36 -2.64 16.52
N TRP A 586 -16.64 -2.16 15.32
CA TRP A 586 -15.93 -1.02 14.73
C TRP A 586 -16.91 0.05 14.24
N PRO A 587 -17.34 0.96 15.13
CA PRO A 587 -18.25 2.05 14.76
C PRO A 587 -17.63 2.96 13.71
N CYS A 588 -18.33 3.07 12.58
CA CYS A 588 -17.98 3.93 11.47
C CYS A 588 -19.28 4.31 10.73
N ASP A 589 -19.61 5.60 10.71
CA ASP A 589 -20.90 6.07 10.18
C ASP A 589 -21.06 5.74 8.70
N GLU A 590 -20.01 5.91 7.90
CA GLU A 590 -20.05 5.56 6.49
C GLU A 590 -20.22 4.06 6.27
N ALA A 591 -19.50 3.22 7.02
CA ALA A 591 -19.65 1.78 6.93
C ALA A 591 -21.06 1.35 7.33
N ASN A 592 -21.62 1.93 8.41
CA ASN A 592 -22.95 1.61 8.89
C ASN A 592 -24.01 2.00 7.87
N ARG A 593 -23.95 3.21 7.30
CA ARG A 593 -24.86 3.64 6.23
C ARG A 593 -24.84 2.65 5.06
N ARG A 594 -23.66 2.32 4.55
CA ARG A 594 -23.50 1.37 3.42
C ARG A 594 -23.99 -0.04 3.79
N PHE A 595 -23.75 -0.48 5.02
CA PHE A 595 -24.23 -1.77 5.53
C PHE A 595 -25.76 -1.82 5.62
N GLN A 596 -26.42 -0.77 6.12
CA GLN A 596 -27.89 -0.73 6.17
C GLN A 596 -28.52 -0.74 4.77
N ASP A 597 -27.96 0.01 3.82
CA ASP A 597 -28.41 -0.01 2.43
C ASP A 597 -28.25 -1.39 1.79
N LEU A 598 -27.11 -2.04 2.03
CA LEU A 598 -26.84 -3.40 1.60
C LEU A 598 -27.82 -4.41 2.23
N ARG A 599 -28.11 -4.29 3.53
CA ARG A 599 -29.05 -5.13 4.26
C ARG A 599 -30.47 -5.02 3.71
N LYS A 600 -30.91 -3.80 3.36
CA LYS A 600 -32.21 -3.57 2.68
C LYS A 600 -32.27 -4.29 1.34
N ARG A 601 -31.22 -4.16 0.51
CA ARG A 601 -31.13 -4.85 -0.80
C ARG A 601 -31.15 -6.37 -0.66
N VAL A 602 -30.38 -6.92 0.28
CA VAL A 602 -30.39 -8.37 0.55
C VAL A 602 -31.77 -8.86 0.95
N ARG A 603 -32.47 -8.14 1.85
CA ARG A 603 -33.84 -8.50 2.25
C ARG A 603 -34.80 -8.52 1.07
N ALA A 604 -34.78 -7.47 0.24
CA ALA A 604 -35.64 -7.39 -0.94
C ALA A 604 -35.39 -8.56 -1.91
N VAL A 605 -34.13 -8.87 -2.20
CA VAL A 605 -33.75 -10.00 -3.06
C VAL A 605 -34.15 -11.35 -2.46
N CYS A 606 -33.91 -11.56 -1.16
CA CYS A 606 -34.33 -12.78 -0.47
C CYS A 606 -35.85 -12.98 -0.55
N HIS A 607 -36.64 -11.92 -0.32
CA HIS A 607 -38.10 -11.97 -0.45
C HIS A 607 -38.53 -12.30 -1.89
N ALA A 608 -37.94 -11.66 -2.89
CA ALA A 608 -38.25 -11.95 -4.30
C ALA A 608 -37.91 -13.40 -4.70
N ALA A 609 -36.87 -13.98 -4.11
CA ALA A 609 -36.47 -15.37 -4.34
C ALA A 609 -37.22 -16.41 -3.49
N GLY A 610 -38.14 -15.99 -2.60
CA GLY A 610 -38.81 -16.91 -1.65
C GLY A 610 -37.86 -17.51 -0.59
N VAL A 611 -36.71 -16.88 -0.36
CA VAL A 611 -35.69 -17.34 0.58
C VAL A 611 -35.74 -16.50 1.85
N ARG A 612 -35.64 -17.11 3.03
CA ARG A 612 -35.58 -16.34 4.29
C ARG A 612 -34.35 -15.42 4.30
N PRO A 613 -34.45 -14.13 4.67
CA PRO A 613 -33.28 -13.25 4.76
C PRO A 613 -32.30 -13.69 5.88
N PRO A 614 -31.06 -13.16 5.91
CA PRO A 614 -30.17 -13.32 7.06
C PRO A 614 -30.85 -12.83 8.35
N MET A 615 -30.73 -13.62 9.42
CA MET A 615 -31.22 -13.23 10.75
C MET A 615 -30.24 -12.21 11.38
N PRO A 616 -30.72 -11.28 12.21
CA PRO A 616 -29.88 -10.28 12.88
C PRO A 616 -28.84 -10.86 13.82
#